data_AF-A0A6N9BXX6-F1
#
_entry.id   AF-A0A6N9BXX6-F1
#
_cell.length_a   1.000
_cell.length_b   1.000
_cell.length_c   1.000
_cell.angle_alpha   90.00
_cell.angle_beta   90.00
_cell.angle_gamma   90.00
#
_symmetry.space_group_name_H-M   'P 1'
#
loop_
_entity.id
_entity.type
_entity.pdbx_description
1 polymer ?
#
loop_
_entity_poly.entity_id
_entity_poly.type
_entity_poly.pdbx_seq_one_letter_code
_entity_poly.pdbx_strand_id
1 'polypeptide(L)'
;MLLRLQRHVNEYEPEPLTAIVPGVALQQLWGMLGVAEAALLGISILVVAAGLVGMLTTLLTGLAQRRREMAVLRAVGAGPGWIFSMLIVEALLLAAAASIVGLVTVHGAMPLARRALLDQFGLALAATPPGAFDLVVAAAVTLAGGAVATFPAWRIYRYSLADGLTVRT
;
A
#
# COMPACT_ATOMS: atom_id res chain seq x y z
N MET A 1 39.12 -2.09 -36.25
CA MET A 1 39.75 -0.76 -36.42
C MET A 1 39.41 0.19 -35.26
N LEU A 2 38.15 0.23 -34.81
CA LEU A 2 37.69 1.05 -33.66
C LEU A 2 38.43 0.81 -32.33
N LEU A 3 38.75 -0.45 -31.98
CA LEU A 3 39.49 -0.79 -30.74
C LEU A 3 40.94 -0.27 -30.70
N ARG A 4 41.58 -0.01 -31.86
CA ARG A 4 42.93 0.56 -31.90
C ARG A 4 42.91 2.09 -31.77
N LEU A 5 41.85 2.73 -32.26
CA LEU A 5 41.65 4.17 -32.14
C LEU A 5 41.36 4.58 -30.68
N GLN A 6 40.58 3.76 -29.97
CA GLN A 6 40.24 4.01 -28.56
C GLN A 6 41.46 3.94 -27.63
N ARG A 7 42.42 3.05 -27.91
CA ARG A 7 43.65 2.92 -27.12
C ARG A 7 44.58 4.12 -27.27
N HIS A 8 44.68 4.67 -28.49
CA HIS A 8 45.52 5.83 -28.77
C HIS A 8 45.01 7.14 -28.12
N VAL A 9 43.70 7.27 -27.95
CA VAL A 9 43.09 8.42 -27.24
C VAL A 9 43.26 8.29 -25.72
N ASN A 10 43.31 7.07 -25.19
CA ASN A 10 43.38 6.80 -23.75
C ASN A 10 44.82 6.76 -23.19
N GLU A 11 45.85 6.71 -24.05
CA GLU A 11 47.28 6.69 -23.68
C GLU A 11 47.98 8.06 -23.90
N TYR A 12 47.24 9.16 -24.14
CA TYR A 12 47.81 10.50 -24.30
C TYR A 12 48.18 11.12 -22.93
N GLU A 13 49.47 11.15 -22.62
CA GLU A 13 50.04 11.51 -21.31
C GLU A 13 49.92 12.97 -20.80
N PRO A 14 49.79 14.05 -21.60
CA PRO A 14 49.80 15.39 -21.02
C PRO A 14 48.48 15.78 -20.33
N GLU A 15 47.38 15.11 -20.68
CA GLU A 15 46.10 15.24 -19.99
C GLU A 15 45.47 13.85 -19.95
N PRO A 16 45.57 13.09 -18.84
CA PRO A 16 44.75 11.90 -18.64
C PRO A 16 43.29 12.35 -18.59
N LEU A 17 42.71 12.55 -19.76
CA LEU A 17 41.29 12.61 -20.01
C LEU A 17 40.80 11.19 -19.71
N THR A 18 40.71 10.89 -18.43
CA THR A 18 39.72 9.97 -17.91
C THR A 18 38.43 10.59 -18.41
N ALA A 19 38.00 10.20 -19.61
CA ALA A 19 36.66 10.44 -20.06
C ALA A 19 35.81 9.59 -19.12
N ILE A 20 35.57 10.11 -17.91
CA ILE A 20 34.48 9.69 -17.06
C ILE A 20 33.31 9.85 -18.00
N VAL A 21 32.88 8.76 -18.62
CA VAL A 21 31.68 8.78 -19.43
C VAL A 21 30.59 9.00 -18.41
N PRO A 22 30.08 10.23 -18.22
CA PRO A 22 29.21 10.52 -17.09
C PRO A 22 27.95 9.66 -17.19
N GLY A 23 27.62 9.19 -18.40
CA GLY A 23 26.60 8.18 -18.66
C GLY A 23 26.77 6.87 -17.88
N VAL A 24 27.97 6.29 -17.76
CA VAL A 24 28.13 5.04 -17.00
C VAL A 24 28.03 5.25 -15.49
N ALA A 25 28.57 6.37 -14.97
CA ALA A 25 28.46 6.72 -13.56
C ALA A 25 27.01 7.06 -13.17
N LEU A 26 26.29 7.81 -14.02
CA LEU A 26 24.87 8.08 -13.87
C LEU A 26 24.05 6.79 -13.95
N GLN A 27 24.34 5.91 -14.91
CA GLN A 27 23.61 4.65 -15.05
C GLN A 27 23.85 3.72 -13.85
N GLN A 28 25.05 3.74 -13.26
CA GLN A 28 25.34 3.02 -12.03
C GLN A 28 24.59 3.61 -10.84
N LEU A 29 24.51 4.94 -10.72
CA LEU A 29 23.72 5.64 -9.69
C LEU A 29 22.21 5.34 -9.84
N TRP A 30 21.68 5.44 -11.06
CA TRP A 30 20.29 5.09 -11.37
C TRP A 30 20.00 3.61 -11.09
N GLY A 31 20.95 2.71 -11.36
CA GLY A 31 20.84 1.30 -11.01
C GLY A 31 20.74 1.08 -9.49
N MET A 32 21.58 1.75 -8.71
CA MET A 32 21.53 1.69 -7.24
C MET A 32 20.22 2.27 -6.69
N LEU A 33 19.77 3.42 -7.23
CA LEU A 33 18.49 4.03 -6.87
C LEU A 33 17.30 3.12 -7.19
N GLY A 34 17.30 2.45 -8.35
CA GLY A 34 16.24 1.53 -8.73
C GLY A 34 16.12 0.32 -7.81
N VAL A 35 17.25 -0.24 -7.35
CA VAL A 35 17.24 -1.32 -6.35
C VAL A 35 16.68 -0.84 -5.01
N ALA A 36 17.07 0.35 -4.57
CA ALA A 36 16.54 0.95 -3.34
C ALA A 36 15.02 1.20 -3.43
N GLU A 37 14.55 1.74 -4.56
CA GLU A 37 13.13 1.97 -4.82
C GLU A 37 12.34 0.65 -4.80
N ALA A 38 12.84 -0.38 -5.49
CA ALA A 38 12.20 -1.70 -5.50
C ALA A 38 12.13 -2.33 -4.09
N ALA A 39 13.18 -2.16 -3.28
CA ALA A 39 13.18 -2.63 -1.89
C ALA A 39 12.14 -1.89 -1.04
N LEU A 40 12.05 -0.55 -1.16
CA LEU A 40 11.06 0.26 -0.46
C LEU A 40 9.63 -0.08 -0.88
N LEU A 41 9.39 -0.32 -2.18
CA LEU A 41 8.10 -0.80 -2.69
C LEU A 41 7.75 -2.18 -2.12
N GLY A 42 8.72 -3.11 -2.06
CA GLY A 42 8.53 -4.42 -1.45
C GLY A 42 8.12 -4.32 0.02
N ILE A 43 8.82 -3.49 0.80
CA ILE A 43 8.46 -3.22 2.21
C ILE A 43 7.06 -2.61 2.31
N SER A 44 6.74 -1.65 1.43
CA SER A 44 5.43 -0.99 1.43
C SER A 44 4.29 -1.99 1.21
N ILE A 45 4.45 -2.93 0.28
CA ILE A 45 3.47 -4.01 0.02
C ILE A 45 3.30 -4.88 1.27
N LEU A 46 4.40 -5.25 1.94
CA LEU A 46 4.34 -6.05 3.17
C LEU A 46 3.62 -5.33 4.31
N VAL A 47 3.86 -4.03 4.47
CA VAL A 47 3.19 -3.21 5.50
C VAL A 47 1.69 -3.10 5.21
N VAL A 48 1.30 -2.87 3.96
CA VAL A 48 -0.10 -2.86 3.55
C VAL A 48 -0.75 -4.22 3.81
N ALA A 49 -0.07 -5.32 3.45
CA ALA A 49 -0.56 -6.67 3.71
C ALA A 49 -0.76 -6.93 5.21
N ALA A 50 0.19 -6.53 6.05
CA ALA A 50 0.07 -6.65 7.51
C ALA A 50 -1.11 -5.82 8.05
N GLY A 51 -1.32 -4.60 7.54
CA GLY A 51 -2.47 -3.75 7.87
C GLY A 51 -3.80 -4.40 7.48
N LEU A 52 -3.89 -4.99 6.29
CA LEU A 52 -5.09 -5.71 5.82
C LEU A 52 -5.38 -6.94 6.69
N VAL A 53 -4.35 -7.66 7.13
CA VAL A 53 -4.52 -8.78 8.08
C VAL A 53 -5.02 -8.26 9.43
N GLY A 54 -4.47 -7.17 9.96
CA GLY A 54 -4.94 -6.53 11.20
C GLY A 54 -6.39 -6.03 11.10
N MET A 55 -6.78 -5.52 9.94
CA MET A 55 -8.17 -5.15 9.66
C MET A 55 -9.08 -6.39 9.66
N LEU A 56 -8.67 -7.47 8.98
CA LEU A 56 -9.42 -8.74 8.95
C LEU A 56 -9.63 -9.31 10.36
N THR A 57 -8.59 -9.32 11.20
CA THR A 57 -8.70 -9.81 12.59
C THR A 57 -9.64 -8.93 13.41
N THR A 58 -9.62 -7.62 13.21
CA THR A 58 -10.54 -6.69 13.88
C THR A 58 -11.99 -6.97 13.48
N LEU A 59 -12.27 -7.13 12.19
CA LEU A 59 -13.61 -7.49 11.70
C LEU A 59 -14.06 -8.85 12.28
N LEU A 60 -13.21 -9.88 12.21
CA LEU A 60 -13.53 -11.21 12.76
C LEU A 60 -13.81 -11.18 14.28
N THR A 61 -13.03 -10.40 15.03
CA THR A 61 -13.21 -10.25 16.48
C THR A 61 -14.50 -9.50 16.80
N GLY A 62 -14.80 -8.43 16.06
CA GLY A 62 -16.06 -7.70 16.16
C GLY A 62 -17.26 -8.59 15.90
N LEU A 63 -17.21 -9.46 14.89
CA LEU A 63 -18.26 -10.44 14.61
C LEU A 63 -18.47 -11.43 15.76
N ALA A 64 -17.40 -11.87 16.42
CA ALA A 64 -17.49 -12.77 17.57
C ALA A 64 -18.22 -12.10 18.76
N GLN A 65 -17.95 -10.82 19.00
CA GLN A 65 -18.62 -10.04 20.04
C GLN A 65 -20.07 -9.69 19.70
N ARG A 66 -20.35 -9.41 18.41
CA ARG A 66 -21.69 -9.03 17.90
C ARG A 66 -22.62 -10.22 17.60
N ARG A 67 -22.24 -11.46 17.94
CA ARG A 67 -23.13 -12.63 17.78
C ARG A 67 -24.49 -12.45 18.47
N ARG A 68 -24.51 -11.76 19.63
CA ARG A 68 -25.76 -11.44 20.33
C ARG A 68 -26.63 -10.44 19.56
N GLU A 69 -26.02 -9.43 18.93
CA GLU A 69 -26.73 -8.46 18.08
C GLU A 69 -27.32 -9.13 16.83
N MET A 70 -26.59 -10.07 16.23
CA MET A 70 -27.09 -10.82 15.06
C MET A 70 -28.31 -11.70 15.38
N ALA A 71 -28.38 -12.27 16.59
CA ALA A 71 -29.56 -13.01 17.04
C ALA A 71 -30.80 -12.09 17.15
N VAL A 72 -30.61 -10.86 17.64
CA VAL A 72 -31.67 -9.84 17.70
C VAL A 72 -32.08 -9.38 16.29
N LEU A 73 -31.10 -9.11 15.41
CA LEU A 73 -31.38 -8.73 14.02
C LEU A 73 -32.13 -9.82 13.25
N ARG A 74 -31.84 -11.11 13.49
CA ARG A 74 -32.62 -12.22 12.95
C ARG A 74 -34.05 -12.26 13.50
N ALA A 75 -34.25 -11.93 14.79
CA ALA A 75 -35.60 -11.87 15.38
C ALA A 75 -36.48 -10.77 14.76
N VAL A 76 -35.87 -9.70 14.23
CA VAL A 76 -36.53 -8.61 13.48
C VAL A 76 -36.68 -8.94 11.98
N GLY A 77 -36.17 -10.09 11.53
CA GLY A 77 -36.32 -10.55 10.14
C GLY A 77 -35.19 -10.10 9.19
N ALA A 78 -34.06 -9.60 9.71
CA ALA A 78 -32.93 -9.23 8.87
C ALA A 78 -32.30 -10.47 8.20
N GLY A 79 -32.32 -10.49 6.86
CA GLY A 79 -31.73 -11.57 6.07
C GLY A 79 -30.18 -11.57 6.08
N PRO A 80 -29.54 -12.70 5.73
CA PRO A 80 -28.08 -12.83 5.73
C PRO A 80 -27.36 -11.86 4.77
N GLY A 81 -28.05 -11.39 3.73
CA GLY A 81 -27.53 -10.37 2.80
C GLY A 81 -27.36 -8.98 3.42
N TRP A 82 -28.16 -8.62 4.44
CA TRP A 82 -28.04 -7.33 5.12
C TRP A 82 -26.76 -7.25 5.97
N ILE A 83 -26.43 -8.34 6.67
CA ILE A 83 -25.20 -8.42 7.46
C ILE A 83 -23.97 -8.40 6.55
N PHE A 84 -24.06 -9.05 5.38
CA PHE A 84 -23.01 -9.01 4.36
C PHE A 84 -22.74 -7.58 3.89
N SER A 85 -23.75 -6.84 3.45
CA SER A 85 -23.56 -5.47 2.96
C SER A 85 -23.06 -4.53 4.06
N MET A 86 -23.58 -4.66 5.28
CA MET A 86 -23.11 -3.88 6.43
C MET A 86 -21.61 -4.08 6.68
N LEU A 87 -21.13 -5.33 6.65
CA LEU A 87 -19.72 -5.63 6.91
C LEU A 87 -18.80 -5.13 5.79
N ILE A 88 -19.24 -5.23 4.53
CA ILE A 88 -18.50 -4.67 3.39
C ILE A 88 -18.40 -3.14 3.50
N VAL A 89 -19.49 -2.47 3.88
CA VAL A 89 -19.49 -1.01 4.06
C VAL A 89 -18.59 -0.61 5.23
N GLU A 90 -18.66 -1.29 6.37
CA GLU A 90 -17.77 -1.06 7.52
C GLU A 90 -16.30 -1.20 7.10
N ALA A 91 -15.98 -2.25 6.34
CA ALA A 91 -14.64 -2.47 5.83
C ALA A 91 -14.17 -1.36 4.88
N LEU A 92 -15.00 -0.96 3.92
CA LEU A 92 -14.69 0.11 2.98
C LEU A 92 -14.48 1.45 3.69
N LEU A 93 -15.31 1.76 4.70
CA LEU A 93 -15.16 2.98 5.50
C LEU A 93 -13.86 2.97 6.31
N LEU A 94 -13.51 1.85 6.93
CA LEU A 94 -12.25 1.71 7.67
C LEU A 94 -11.04 1.86 6.74
N ALA A 95 -11.05 1.21 5.58
CA ALA A 95 -9.95 1.27 4.62
C ALA A 95 -9.82 2.67 3.97
N ALA A 96 -10.94 3.33 3.67
CA ALA A 96 -10.95 4.70 3.18
C ALA A 96 -10.41 5.68 4.23
N ALA A 97 -10.86 5.57 5.48
CA ALA A 97 -10.36 6.39 6.58
C ALA A 97 -8.85 6.19 6.80
N ALA A 98 -8.37 4.94 6.81
CA ALA A 98 -6.95 4.63 6.90
C ALA A 98 -6.14 5.24 5.76
N SER A 99 -6.65 5.16 4.51
CA SER A 99 -6.00 5.74 3.33
C SER A 99 -5.91 7.26 3.41
N ILE A 100 -6.99 7.94 3.84
CA ILE A 100 -7.01 9.39 4.04
C ILE A 100 -5.99 9.79 5.12
N VAL A 101 -5.98 9.11 6.26
CA VAL A 101 -5.03 9.36 7.34
C VAL A 101 -3.60 9.16 6.87
N GLY A 102 -3.32 8.10 6.10
CA GLY A 102 -2.01 7.85 5.51
C GLY A 102 -1.57 8.97 4.57
N LEU A 103 -2.44 9.41 3.66
CA LEU A 103 -2.16 10.52 2.73
C LEU A 103 -1.88 11.83 3.46
N VAL A 104 -2.70 12.17 4.44
CA VAL A 104 -2.52 13.38 5.26
C VAL A 104 -1.20 13.31 6.03
N THR A 105 -0.86 12.14 6.58
CA THR A 105 0.38 11.94 7.33
C THR A 105 1.60 12.09 6.42
N VAL A 106 1.60 11.47 5.23
CA VAL A 106 2.74 11.55 4.31
C VAL A 106 2.94 12.97 3.79
N HIS A 107 1.86 13.66 3.40
CA HIS A 107 1.93 15.03 2.90
C HIS A 107 2.21 16.05 4.01
N GLY A 108 1.71 15.81 5.22
CA GLY A 108 1.99 16.63 6.40
C GLY A 108 3.43 16.50 6.88
N ALA A 109 4.04 15.31 6.76
CA ALA A 109 5.43 15.06 7.14
C ALA A 109 6.44 15.47 6.04
N MET A 110 6.04 15.47 4.76
CA MET A 110 6.88 15.82 3.63
C MET A 110 7.66 17.15 3.78
N PRO A 111 7.06 18.28 4.21
CA PRO A 111 7.80 19.53 4.37
C PRO A 111 8.90 19.45 5.44
N LEU A 112 8.69 18.66 6.51
CA LEU A 112 9.69 18.45 7.55
C LEU A 112 10.85 17.60 7.02
N ALA A 113 10.53 16.51 6.31
CA ALA A 113 11.53 15.66 5.67
C ALA A 113 12.36 16.44 4.64
N ARG A 114 11.73 17.28 3.81
CA ARG A 114 12.41 18.12 2.82
C ARG A 114 13.45 19.05 3.45
N ARG A 115 13.11 19.70 4.57
CA ARG A 115 14.06 20.57 5.29
C ARG A 115 15.24 19.76 5.80
N ALA A 116 14.98 18.64 6.47
CA ALA A 116 16.04 17.77 6.99
C ALA A 116 16.97 17.24 5.89
N LEU A 117 16.44 16.88 4.72
CA LEU A 117 17.22 16.40 3.59
C LEU A 117 18.03 17.51 2.90
N LEU A 118 17.46 18.71 2.79
CA LEU A 118 18.18 19.88 2.29
C LEU A 118 19.37 20.23 3.19
N ASP A 119 19.17 20.27 4.51
CA ASP A 119 20.20 20.68 5.46
C ASP A 119 21.34 19.67 5.57
N GLN A 120 21.04 18.37 5.51
CA GLN A 120 22.04 17.30 5.71
C GLN A 120 22.69 16.82 4.41
N PHE A 121 21.94 16.79 3.31
CA PHE A 121 22.39 16.15 2.06
C PHE A 121 22.37 17.11 0.86
N GLY A 122 21.90 18.35 1.03
CA GLY A 122 21.76 19.31 -0.07
C GLY A 122 20.71 18.91 -1.11
N LEU A 123 19.86 17.92 -0.82
CA LEU A 123 18.89 17.36 -1.76
C LEU A 123 17.59 18.17 -1.77
N ALA A 124 17.39 18.94 -2.83
CA ALA A 124 16.17 19.70 -3.05
C ALA A 124 15.05 18.83 -3.63
N LEU A 125 14.20 18.29 -2.75
CA LEU A 125 12.96 17.65 -3.18
C LEU A 125 12.00 18.71 -3.74
N ALA A 126 11.34 18.42 -4.86
CA ALA A 126 10.27 19.26 -5.37
C ALA A 126 9.02 19.10 -4.49
N ALA A 127 8.34 20.21 -4.19
CA ALA A 127 7.05 20.15 -3.52
C ALA A 127 5.99 19.72 -4.55
N THR A 128 5.76 18.42 -4.66
CA THR A 128 4.69 17.88 -5.50
C THR A 128 3.39 17.85 -4.71
N PRO A 129 2.31 18.48 -5.20
CA PRO A 129 0.98 18.29 -4.61
C PRO A 129 0.54 16.83 -4.76
N PRO A 130 -0.45 16.38 -3.97
CA PRO A 130 -1.01 15.03 -4.09
C PRO A 130 -1.38 14.75 -5.54
N GLY A 131 -0.75 13.72 -6.10
CA GLY A 131 -0.81 13.39 -7.52
C GLY A 131 -1.84 12.31 -7.83
N ALA A 132 -1.98 11.99 -9.13
CA ALA A 132 -2.83 10.88 -9.57
C ALA A 132 -2.37 9.54 -8.97
N PHE A 133 -1.07 9.36 -8.74
CA PHE A 133 -0.52 8.15 -8.13
C PHE A 133 -1.04 7.92 -6.71
N ASP A 134 -1.08 8.98 -5.88
CA ASP A 134 -1.57 8.90 -4.50
C ASP A 134 -3.03 8.46 -4.44
N LEU A 135 -3.85 8.97 -5.36
CA LEU A 135 -5.26 8.59 -5.50
C LEU A 135 -5.41 7.15 -5.96
N VAL A 136 -4.59 6.68 -6.90
CA VAL A 136 -4.59 5.29 -7.37
C VAL A 136 -4.20 4.35 -6.23
N VAL A 137 -3.18 4.67 -5.44
CA VAL A 137 -2.75 3.87 -4.29
C VAL A 137 -3.85 3.85 -3.22
N ALA A 138 -4.43 4.99 -2.87
CA ALA A 138 -5.52 5.07 -1.90
C ALA A 138 -6.75 4.27 -2.35
N ALA A 139 -7.12 4.36 -3.63
CA ALA A 139 -8.20 3.56 -4.20
C ALA A 139 -7.87 2.06 -4.17
N ALA A 140 -6.65 1.68 -4.56
CA ALA A 140 -6.21 0.28 -4.54
C ALA A 140 -6.24 -0.32 -3.13
N VAL A 141 -5.75 0.41 -2.13
CA VAL A 141 -5.78 -0.04 -0.72
C VAL A 141 -7.22 -0.15 -0.20
N THR A 142 -8.07 0.82 -0.52
CA THR A 142 -9.49 0.80 -0.12
C THR A 142 -10.22 -0.40 -0.73
N LEU A 143 -10.02 -0.65 -2.02
CA LEU A 143 -10.60 -1.81 -2.72
C LEU A 143 -10.05 -3.13 -2.19
N ALA A 144 -8.75 -3.20 -1.88
CA ALA A 144 -8.14 -4.37 -1.25
C ALA A 144 -8.75 -4.65 0.12
N GLY A 145 -9.02 -3.62 0.93
CA GLY A 145 -9.73 -3.75 2.21
C GLY A 145 -11.12 -4.35 2.06
N GLY A 146 -11.90 -3.89 1.08
CA GLY A 146 -13.21 -4.47 0.77
C GLY A 146 -13.12 -5.92 0.27
N ALA A 147 -12.13 -6.23 -0.57
CA ALA A 147 -11.88 -7.58 -1.07
C ALA A 147 -11.54 -8.55 0.08
N VAL A 148 -10.67 -8.13 1.00
CA VAL A 148 -10.31 -8.92 2.19
C VAL A 148 -11.52 -9.15 3.10
N ALA A 149 -12.37 -8.13 3.27
CA ALA A 149 -13.61 -8.24 4.05
C ALA A 149 -14.69 -9.13 3.42
N THR A 150 -14.57 -9.45 2.13
CA THR A 150 -15.47 -10.41 1.47
C THR A 150 -15.32 -11.82 2.05
N PHE A 151 -14.12 -12.21 2.50
CA PHE A 151 -13.87 -13.50 3.13
C PHE A 151 -14.72 -13.75 4.41
N PRO A 152 -14.66 -12.88 5.45
CA PRO A 152 -15.51 -13.06 6.63
C PRO A 152 -17.00 -12.86 6.31
N ALA A 153 -17.34 -11.96 5.38
CA ALA A 153 -18.73 -11.72 4.99
C ALA A 153 -19.36 -12.96 4.36
N TRP A 154 -18.66 -13.64 3.44
CA TRP A 154 -19.12 -14.88 2.83
C TRP A 154 -19.25 -16.01 3.86
N ARG A 155 -18.33 -16.08 4.83
CA ARG A 155 -18.38 -17.07 5.91
C ARG A 155 -19.68 -16.95 6.73
N ILE A 156 -20.15 -15.73 7.02
CA ILE A 156 -21.42 -15.49 7.73
C ILE A 156 -22.62 -15.94 6.89
N TYR A 157 -22.62 -15.59 5.60
CA TYR A 157 -23.71 -15.95 4.70
C TYR A 157 -23.96 -17.46 4.71
N ARG A 158 -22.89 -18.27 4.69
CA ARG A 158 -22.97 -19.73 4.75
C ARG A 158 -23.48 -20.26 6.09
N TYR A 159 -23.03 -19.71 7.22
CA TYR A 159 -23.49 -20.17 8.54
C TYR A 159 -24.97 -19.84 8.79
N SER A 160 -25.43 -18.65 8.37
CA SER A 160 -26.83 -18.24 8.55
C SER A 160 -27.82 -19.10 7.75
N LEU A 161 -27.41 -19.52 6.54
CA LEU A 161 -28.19 -20.42 5.69
C LEU A 161 -28.32 -21.84 6.29
N ALA A 162 -27.26 -22.32 6.94
CA ALA A 162 -27.25 -23.64 7.59
C ALA A 162 -28.04 -23.66 8.92
N ASP A 163 -27.93 -22.61 9.73
CA ASP A 163 -28.64 -22.49 11.01
C ASP A 163 -30.16 -22.26 10.86
N GLY A 164 -30.62 -21.80 9.69
CA GLY A 164 -32.06 -21.59 9.42
C GLY A 164 -32.89 -22.89 9.36
N LEU A 165 -32.25 -24.06 9.32
CA LEU A 165 -32.92 -25.36 9.16
C LEU A 165 -32.96 -26.23 10.43
N THR A 166 -32.36 -25.79 11.54
CA THR A 166 -32.43 -26.54 12.81
C THR A 166 -33.29 -25.82 13.83
N VAL A 167 -34.61 -25.89 13.65
CA VAL A 167 -35.56 -25.72 14.76
C VAL A 167 -35.42 -26.98 15.62
N ARG A 168 -34.62 -26.92 16.68
CA ARG A 168 -34.68 -27.94 17.74
C ARG A 168 -35.94 -27.66 18.56
N THR A 169 -36.90 -28.55 18.41
CA THR A 169 -38.01 -28.77 19.35
C THR A 169 -37.50 -29.35 20.65
#